data_AF-A0A3G9IY58-F1
#
_entry.id   AF-A0A3G9IY58-F1
#
_cell.length_a   1.000
_cell.length_b   1.000
_cell.length_c   1.000
_cell.angle_alpha   90.00
_cell.angle_beta   90.00
_cell.angle_gamma   90.00
#
_symmetry.space_group_name_H-M   'P 1'
#
loop_
_entity.id
_entity.type
_entity.pdbx_description
1 polymer ?
#
loop_
_entity_poly.entity_id
_entity_poly.type
_entity_poly.pdbx_seq_one_letter_code
_entity_poly.pdbx_strand_id
1 'polypeptide(L)' 'RYSAIKDKGYKETGTTNQNLTVKGKNYNSFAGLLGAKVSSNINVGEVVLTPELYAMVDYAFKNKVPAID' A
#
# COMPACT_ATOMS: atom_id res chain seq x y z
N ARG A 1 -0.29 1.45 -9.45
CA ARG A 1 -0.69 0.41 -8.48
C ARG A 1 -2.16 0.57 -8.16
N TYR A 2 -2.94 -0.50 -8.25
CA TYR A 2 -4.35 -0.53 -7.88
C TYR A 2 -4.55 -1.60 -6.82
N SER A 3 -5.28 -1.27 -5.76
CA SER A 3 -5.64 -2.22 -4.72
C SER A 3 -7.12 -2.12 -4.40
N ALA A 4 -7.77 -3.26 -4.19
CA ALA A 4 -9.15 -3.33 -3.75
C ALA A 4 -9.20 -4.18 -2.48
N ILE A 5 -9.75 -3.63 -1.42
CA ILE A 5 -9.96 -4.33 -0.14
C ILE A 5 -11.45 -4.55 0.01
N LYS A 6 -11.80 -5.81 0.25
CA LYS A 6 -13.14 -6.24 0.59
C LYS A 6 -13.12 -7.03 1.87
N ASP A 7 -13.59 -6.41 2.93
CA ASP A 7 -13.68 -7.02 4.25
C ASP A 7 -15.11 -7.42 4.59
N LYS A 8 -15.27 -8.58 5.24
CA LYS A 8 -16.57 -9.09 5.68
C LYS A 8 -16.80 -8.64 7.11
N GLY A 9 -17.86 -7.87 7.31
CA GLY A 9 -18.32 -7.54 8.66
C GLY A 9 -18.89 -8.77 9.36
N TYR A 10 -18.96 -8.72 10.69
CA TYR A 10 -19.58 -9.76 11.48
C TYR A 10 -20.41 -9.14 12.61
N LYS A 11 -21.42 -9.89 13.06
CA LYS A 11 -22.33 -9.49 14.12
C LYS A 11 -22.17 -10.45 15.27
N GLU A 12 -21.71 -9.96 16.40
CA GLU A 12 -21.73 -10.70 17.65
C GLU A 12 -23.12 -10.57 18.26
N THR A 13 -23.72 -11.71 18.59
CA THR A 13 -25.05 -11.75 19.21
C THR A 13 -24.91 -12.47 20.55
N GLY A 14 -25.11 -11.74 21.65
CA GLY A 14 -24.98 -12.25 23.02
C GLY A 14 -26.34 -12.47 23.69
N THR A 15 -26.36 -13.23 24.79
CA THR A 15 -27.56 -13.45 25.63
C THR A 15 -27.82 -12.31 26.62
N THR A 16 -26.80 -11.49 26.90
CA THR A 16 -26.90 -10.18 27.53
C THR A 16 -26.94 -9.10 26.44
N ASN A 17 -27.62 -7.97 26.67
CA ASN A 17 -27.94 -6.92 25.68
C ASN A 17 -26.73 -6.16 25.07
N GLN A 18 -25.63 -6.84 24.72
CA GLN A 18 -24.44 -6.31 24.07
C GLN A 18 -24.27 -6.97 22.70
N ASN A 19 -25.12 -6.58 21.74
CA ASN A 19 -24.95 -7.00 20.36
C ASN A 19 -24.01 -6.01 19.65
N LEU A 20 -22.79 -6.42 19.32
CA LEU A 20 -21.84 -5.61 18.56
C LEU A 20 -21.94 -5.96 17.07
N THR A 21 -22.20 -4.95 16.24
CA THR A 21 -22.19 -5.11 14.77
C THR A 21 -20.96 -4.44 14.20
N VAL A 22 -20.00 -5.24 13.75
CA VAL A 22 -18.81 -4.77 13.03
C VAL A 22 -19.13 -4.72 11.54
N LYS A 23 -19.26 -3.52 10.97
CA LYS A 23 -19.54 -3.34 9.54
C LYS A 23 -18.29 -3.66 8.70
N GLY A 24 -18.48 -4.44 7.64
CA GLY A 24 -17.43 -4.73 6.66
C GLY A 24 -17.07 -3.50 5.84
N LYS A 25 -15.80 -3.39 5.45
CA LYS A 25 -15.26 -2.23 4.71
C LYS A 25 -14.91 -2.63 3.28
N ASN A 26 -15.43 -1.87 2.30
CA ASN A 26 -15.11 -2.01 0.88
C ASN A 26 -14.49 -0.71 0.36
N TYR A 27 -13.21 -0.74 0.02
CA TYR A 27 -12.50 0.42 -0.50
C TYR A 27 -11.48 0.04 -1.57
N ASN A 28 -11.22 1.00 -2.46
CA ASN A 28 -10.22 0.88 -3.51
C ASN A 28 -9.23 2.04 -3.42
N SER A 29 -7.95 1.72 -3.61
CA SER A 29 -6.87 2.69 -3.73
C SER A 29 -6.24 2.63 -5.11
N PHE A 30 -5.82 3.78 -5.59
CA PHE A 30 -5.08 3.93 -6.83
C PHE A 30 -3.91 4.88 -6.59
N ALA A 31 -2.70 4.41 -6.87
CA ALA A 31 -1.47 5.15 -6.66
C ALA A 31 -0.52 5.01 -7.85
N GLY A 32 0.25 6.05 -8.14
CA GLY A 32 1.31 6.07 -9.14
C GLY A 32 2.67 6.15 -8.48
N LEU A 33 3.65 5.47 -9.05
CA LEU A 33 5.05 5.62 -8.69
C LEU A 33 5.80 6.04 -9.97
N LEU A 34 6.49 7.17 -9.90
CA LEU A 34 7.30 7.69 -11.00
C LEU A 34 8.68 8.04 -10.46
N GLY A 35 9.72 7.75 -11.22
CA GLY A 35 11.08 8.00 -10.76
C GLY A 35 12.13 7.75 -11.82
N ALA A 36 13.35 8.13 -11.48
CA ALA A 36 14.54 7.92 -12.30
C ALA A 36 15.57 7.11 -11.51
N LYS A 37 16.32 6.29 -12.24
CA LYS A 37 17.49 5.57 -11.74
C LYS A 37 18.72 6.15 -12.40
N VAL A 38 19.75 6.40 -11.61
CA VAL A 38 21.10 6.69 -12.09
C VAL A 38 21.98 5.54 -11.67
N SER A 39 22.67 4.93 -12.62
CA SER A 39 23.63 3.86 -12.35
C SER A 39 24.83 3.99 -13.25
N SER A 40 26.00 3.71 -12.69
CA SER A 40 27.27 3.75 -13.41
C SER A 40 28.07 2.51 -13.07
N ASN A 41 28.81 1.97 -14.03
CA ASN A 41 29.71 0.86 -13.80
C ASN A 41 31.12 1.39 -13.56
N ILE A 42 31.78 0.90 -12.51
CA ILE A 42 33.15 1.22 -12.14
C ILE A 42 33.93 -0.09 -12.13
N ASN A 43 34.89 -0.21 -13.04
CA ASN A 43 35.78 -1.37 -13.08
C ASN A 43 36.95 -1.14 -12.12
N VAL A 44 37.12 -2.03 -11.15
CA VAL A 44 38.23 -2.00 -10.18
C VAL A 44 38.97 -3.34 -10.27
N GLY A 45 40.02 -3.36 -11.09
CA GLY A 45 40.74 -4.59 -11.40
C GLY A 45 39.84 -5.58 -12.14
N GLU A 46 39.66 -6.78 -11.58
CA GLU A 46 38.79 -7.83 -12.13
C GLU A 46 37.32 -7.73 -11.66
N VAL A 47 36.98 -6.74 -10.82
CA VAL A 47 35.64 -6.60 -10.24
C VAL A 47 34.90 -5.41 -10.88
N VAL A 48 33.62 -5.61 -11.19
CA VAL A 48 32.72 -4.55 -11.65
C VAL A 48 31.82 -4.10 -10.51
N LEU A 49 31.98 -2.86 -10.07
CA LEU A 49 31.12 -2.23 -9.07
C LEU A 49 30.04 -1.39 -9.79
N THR A 50 28.76 -1.60 -9.46
CA THR A 50 27.65 -0.84 -10.05
C THR A 50 26.87 -0.11 -8.96
N PRO A 51 27.26 1.12 -8.56
CA PRO A 51 26.42 1.96 -7.72
C PRO A 51 25.09 2.29 -8.42
N GLU A 52 24.00 2.23 -7.65
CA GLU A 52 22.66 2.56 -8.12
C GLU A 52 22.02 3.57 -7.17
N LEU A 53 21.57 4.69 -7.72
CA LEU A 53 20.83 5.74 -7.02
C LEU A 53 19.43 5.84 -7.61
N TYR A 54 18.43 5.96 -6.73
CA TYR A 54 17.02 6.02 -7.09
C TYR A 54 16.38 7.28 -6.54
N ALA A 55 15.71 8.04 -7.40
CA ALA A 55 14.84 9.14 -7.00
C ALA A 55 13.41 8.82 -7.44
N MET A 56 12.47 8.81 -6.51
CA MET A 56 11.09 8.37 -6.75
C MET A 56 10.07 9.30 -6.09
N VAL A 57 8.94 9.48 -6.77
CA VAL A 57 7.72 10.15 -6.28
C VAL A 57 6.60 9.12 -6.27
N ASP A 58 6.05 8.87 -5.08
CA ASP A 58 4.85 8.06 -4.88
C ASP A 58 3.66 9.00 -4.66
N TYR A 59 2.58 8.80 -5.42
CA TYR A 59 1.39 9.62 -5.34
C TYR A 59 0.12 8.78 -5.30
N ALA A 60 -0.69 8.96 -4.25
CA ALA A 60 -1.98 8.31 -4.10
C ALA A 60 -3.11 9.12 -4.76
N PHE A 61 -3.40 8.84 -6.04
CA PHE A 61 -4.50 9.45 -6.79
C PHE A 61 -5.89 9.25 -6.15
N LYS A 62 -6.08 8.10 -5.50
CA LYS A 62 -7.31 7.79 -4.78
C LYS A 62 -6.96 7.04 -3.52
N ASN A 63 -7.26 7.66 -2.38
CA ASN A 63 -7.04 7.06 -1.08
C ASN A 63 -8.36 7.01 -0.31
N LYS A 64 -9.19 5.99 -0.58
CA LYS A 64 -10.34 5.70 0.27
C LYS A 64 -9.83 5.04 1.54
N VAL A 65 -9.35 5.85 2.47
CA VAL A 65 -9.05 5.41 3.83
C VAL A 65 -10.38 5.07 4.49
N PRO A 66 -10.52 3.89 5.12
CA PRO A 66 -11.76 3.58 5.81
C PRO A 66 -11.98 4.59 6.93
N ALA A 67 -13.10 5.32 6.87
CA ALA A 67 -13.59 6.06 8.02
C ALA A 67 -13.72 5.08 9.18
N ILE A 68 -13.06 5.39 10.29
CA ILE A 68 -13.36 4.77 11.57
C ILE A 68 -14.55 5.58 12.08
N ASP A 69 -15.72 4.97 12.05
CA ASP A 69 -16.92 5.43 12.76
C ASP A 69 -17.10 4.48 13.95
#